data_AF-A0A1B9G3W8-F1
#
_entry.id   AF-A0A1B9G3W8-F1
#
_cell.length_a   1.000
_cell.length_b   1.000
_cell.length_c   1.000
_cell.angle_alpha   90.00
_cell.angle_beta   90.00
_cell.angle_gamma   90.00
#
_symmetry.space_group_name_H-M   'P 1'
#
loop_
_entity.id
_entity.type
_entity.pdbx_description
1 polymer ?
#
loop_
_entity_poly.entity_id
_entity_poly.type
_entity_poly.pdbx_seq_one_letter_code
_entity_poly.pdbx_strand_id
1 'polypeptide(L)'
;MYSKTLFLHIFQLTLLASSALGAITRLPEHTDQVSKPEPYVYKQTTKAEHKKASGARRAVPSNVPGPADVSPTTDDTTTYYFFHIGQGAIETDDNPGNDVEFLPPLSTLIPGSQDREEAVQSCADFSWDQGYFAFQIYYRRSTNEWTCRCYIYAFPGDQSDSSYFNVVDEDVLLAYGYQQRVE
;
A
#
# COMPACT_ATOMS: atom_id res chain seq x y z
N MET A 1 8.32 -67.19 0.12
CA MET A 1 7.04 -67.31 0.86
C MET A 1 7.22 -66.62 2.20
N TYR A 2 6.44 -65.55 2.45
CA TYR A 2 6.18 -64.82 3.70
C TYR A 2 7.39 -64.19 4.44
N SER A 3 7.39 -62.95 4.94
CA SER A 3 6.30 -62.00 5.21
C SER A 3 6.85 -60.56 5.20
N LYS A 4 6.37 -59.73 4.27
CA LYS A 4 6.45 -58.26 4.30
C LYS A 4 5.15 -57.76 4.92
N THR A 5 5.02 -57.74 6.24
CA THR A 5 3.93 -57.06 7.00
C THR A 5 4.12 -57.34 8.49
N LEU A 6 4.98 -56.56 9.17
CA LEU A 6 4.99 -56.55 10.65
C LEU A 6 5.67 -55.30 11.25
N PHE A 7 5.55 -54.14 10.61
CA PHE A 7 5.98 -52.86 11.20
C PHE A 7 4.98 -51.72 10.94
N LEU A 8 3.73 -52.07 10.68
CA LEU A 8 2.58 -51.20 10.93
C LEU A 8 1.80 -51.83 12.09
N HIS A 9 1.39 -51.00 13.07
CA HIS A 9 0.50 -51.32 14.21
C HIS A 9 1.12 -51.48 15.60
N ILE A 10 2.10 -50.65 15.97
CA ILE A 10 2.33 -50.37 17.40
C ILE A 10 2.42 -48.85 17.58
N PHE A 11 1.57 -48.33 18.47
CA PHE A 11 1.31 -46.91 18.81
C PHE A 11 0.19 -46.17 18.06
N GLN A 12 -0.95 -46.84 17.86
CA GLN A 12 -2.23 -46.20 18.19
C GLN A 12 -2.78 -46.84 19.47
N LEU A 13 -3.50 -46.02 20.26
CA LEU A 13 -4.22 -46.31 21.52
C LEU A 13 -3.43 -46.18 22.83
N THR A 14 -3.50 -44.98 23.42
CA THR A 14 -4.00 -44.67 24.79
C THR A 14 -4.01 -43.14 24.92
N LEU A 15 -4.91 -42.44 25.59
CA LEU A 15 -6.25 -42.66 26.12
C LEU A 15 -6.70 -41.24 26.56
N LEU A 16 -8.00 -40.92 26.43
CA LEU A 16 -8.59 -39.65 26.90
C LEU A 16 -8.48 -39.49 28.44
N ALA A 17 -8.21 -38.27 28.90
CA ALA A 17 -8.65 -37.70 30.18
C ALA A 17 -8.62 -36.15 30.04
N SER A 18 -9.75 -35.49 29.81
CA SER A 18 -10.69 -34.94 30.80
C SER A 18 -10.26 -33.60 31.44
N SER A 19 -10.94 -32.55 30.95
CA SER A 19 -11.57 -31.44 31.67
C SER A 19 -10.76 -30.40 32.46
N ALA A 20 -10.88 -29.16 31.97
CA ALA A 20 -11.32 -27.94 32.65
C ALA A 20 -10.61 -27.53 33.96
N LEU A 21 -9.87 -26.40 33.90
CA LEU A 21 -10.01 -25.21 34.75
C LEU A 21 -8.82 -24.28 34.48
N GLY A 22 -9.10 -23.00 34.21
CA GLY A 22 -8.06 -21.97 34.18
C GLY A 22 -8.34 -20.82 33.24
N ALA A 23 -9.49 -20.15 33.38
CA ALA A 23 -9.59 -18.76 32.95
C ALA A 23 -8.66 -17.93 33.86
N ILE A 24 -7.46 -17.63 33.37
CA ILE A 24 -6.63 -16.55 33.91
C ILE A 24 -6.54 -15.51 32.80
N THR A 25 -7.42 -14.52 32.90
CA THR A 25 -7.25 -13.21 32.29
C THR A 25 -5.92 -12.63 32.74
N ARG A 26 -4.89 -12.74 31.89
CA ARG A 26 -3.76 -11.81 31.91
C ARG A 26 -4.03 -10.75 30.85
N LEU A 27 -4.46 -9.59 31.33
CA LEU A 27 -4.28 -8.33 30.62
C LEU A 27 -2.77 -8.19 30.30
N PRO A 28 -2.35 -8.04 29.04
CA PRO A 28 -1.09 -7.38 28.79
C PRO A 28 -1.32 -5.89 29.02
N GLU A 29 -0.94 -5.43 30.21
CA GLU A 29 -0.57 -4.03 30.42
C GLU A 29 0.78 -3.82 29.73
N HIS A 30 0.75 -3.64 28.41
CA HIS A 30 1.84 -3.00 27.69
C HIS A 30 1.25 -1.76 27.05
N THR A 31 1.36 -0.65 27.79
CA THR A 31 1.14 0.68 27.24
C THR A 31 2.32 0.99 26.34
N ASP A 32 2.37 0.35 25.17
CA ASP A 32 3.15 0.90 24.07
C ASP A 32 2.43 2.16 23.65
N GLN A 33 3.07 3.29 23.96
CA GLN A 33 2.70 4.56 23.39
C GLN A 33 2.71 4.37 21.88
N VAL A 34 1.50 4.29 21.29
CA VAL A 34 1.27 4.53 19.88
C VAL A 34 1.85 5.91 19.61
N SER A 35 3.11 5.95 19.17
CA SER A 35 3.75 7.18 18.81
C SER A 35 2.93 7.75 17.65
N LYS A 36 2.29 8.88 17.92
CA LYS A 36 1.54 9.63 16.93
C LYS A 36 2.48 9.83 15.72
N PRO A 37 2.13 9.37 14.51
CA PRO A 37 3.02 9.48 13.37
C PRO A 37 3.41 10.95 13.19
N GLU A 38 4.72 11.20 13.07
CA GLU A 38 5.21 12.54 12.78
C GLU A 38 4.53 13.05 11.50
N PRO A 39 3.91 14.24 11.53
CA PRO A 39 3.32 14.81 10.33
C PRO A 39 4.41 14.90 9.26
N TYR A 40 4.21 14.26 8.10
CA TYR A 40 5.10 14.48 6.98
C TYR A 40 5.10 16.01 6.72
N VAL A 41 6.27 16.58 6.45
CA VAL A 41 6.37 18.01 6.12
C VAL A 41 6.23 18.11 4.61
N TYR A 42 5.04 18.42 4.11
CA TYR A 42 4.88 18.75 2.69
C TYR A 42 5.73 19.97 2.35
N LYS A 43 6.53 19.87 1.29
CA LYS A 43 7.10 21.05 0.63
C LYS A 43 5.95 21.82 -0.04
N GLN A 44 5.40 22.80 0.65
CA GLN A 44 4.41 23.72 0.10
C GLN A 44 5.05 24.56 -1.01
N THR A 45 4.60 24.40 -2.25
CA THR A 45 4.93 25.31 -3.34
C THR A 45 4.28 26.66 -3.08
N THR A 46 5.08 27.73 -3.08
CA THR A 46 4.60 29.08 -2.74
C THR A 46 3.79 29.67 -3.90
N LYS A 47 2.88 30.61 -3.59
CA LYS A 47 2.04 31.31 -4.60
C LYS A 47 2.85 31.98 -5.73
N ALA A 48 4.15 32.21 -5.55
CA ALA A 48 5.03 32.77 -6.56
C ALA A 48 5.32 31.82 -7.73
N GLU A 49 5.23 30.50 -7.54
CA GLU A 49 5.50 29.50 -8.58
C GLU A 49 4.31 29.30 -9.55
N HIS A 50 3.12 29.76 -9.18
CA HIS A 50 1.89 29.62 -9.97
C HIS A 50 1.85 30.45 -11.26
N LYS A 51 2.75 31.43 -11.43
CA LYS A 51 2.71 32.39 -12.56
C LYS A 51 3.65 32.09 -13.73
N LYS A 52 4.40 30.98 -13.71
CA LYS A 52 5.49 30.79 -14.70
C LYS A 52 5.69 29.37 -15.24
N ALA A 53 4.61 28.69 -15.64
CA ALA A 53 4.72 27.43 -16.38
C ALA A 53 3.74 27.39 -17.56
N SER A 54 4.15 27.95 -18.70
CA SER A 54 3.58 27.58 -20.00
C SER A 54 4.36 26.36 -20.52
N GLY A 55 3.71 25.20 -20.54
CA GLY A 55 4.26 23.95 -21.06
C GLY A 55 4.68 22.97 -19.95
N ALA A 56 3.93 21.88 -19.82
CA ALA A 56 3.96 20.88 -18.74
C ALA A 56 3.46 21.38 -17.38
N ARG A 57 2.18 21.10 -17.08
CA ARG A 57 1.62 21.23 -15.73
C ARG A 57 2.27 20.14 -14.87
N ARG A 58 3.27 20.48 -14.06
CA ARG A 58 3.70 19.62 -12.95
C ARG A 58 2.48 19.32 -12.06
N ALA A 59 2.46 18.16 -11.41
CA ALA A 59 1.46 17.87 -10.39
C ALA A 59 1.40 19.05 -9.42
N VAL A 60 0.22 19.66 -9.30
CA VAL A 60 -0.02 20.70 -8.30
C VAL A 60 -0.40 19.97 -7.02
N PRO A 61 0.40 20.07 -5.94
CA PRO A 61 0.02 19.49 -4.66
C PRO A 61 -1.34 20.06 -4.24
N SER A 62 -2.30 19.19 -3.93
CA SER A 62 -3.60 19.65 -3.45
C SER A 62 -3.48 20.25 -2.04
N ASN A 63 -4.26 21.29 -1.76
CA ASN A 63 -4.42 21.86 -0.42
C ASN A 63 -5.50 21.13 0.41
N VAL A 64 -6.20 20.16 -0.19
CA VAL A 64 -7.11 19.26 0.51
C VAL A 64 -6.26 18.17 1.16
N PRO A 65 -6.42 17.88 2.47
CA PRO A 65 -5.75 16.73 3.07
C PRO A 65 -6.15 15.47 2.29
N GLY A 66 -5.15 14.72 1.82
CA GLY A 66 -5.41 13.44 1.18
C GLY A 66 -5.86 12.40 2.19
N PRO A 67 -6.23 11.19 1.71
CA PRO A 67 -6.60 10.10 2.58
C PRO A 67 -5.44 9.75 3.52
N ALA A 68 -5.78 9.29 4.72
CA ALA A 68 -4.79 8.94 5.73
C ALA A 68 -3.92 7.76 5.28
N ASP A 69 -2.86 7.49 6.04
CA ASP A 69 -2.07 6.27 5.94
C ASP A 69 -2.99 5.05 6.03
N VAL A 70 -2.63 3.99 5.32
CA VAL A 70 -3.48 2.80 5.16
C VAL A 70 -2.67 1.53 5.38
N SER A 71 -3.25 0.59 6.11
CA SER A 71 -2.72 -0.75 6.30
C SER A 71 -3.56 -1.74 5.50
N PRO A 72 -2.96 -2.78 4.88
CA PRO A 72 -3.70 -3.88 4.30
C PRO A 72 -4.69 -4.48 5.29
N THR A 73 -5.89 -4.83 4.82
CA THR A 73 -6.91 -5.51 5.64
C THR A 73 -6.38 -6.86 6.17
N THR A 74 -5.42 -7.46 5.46
CA THR A 74 -4.80 -8.75 5.78
C THR A 74 -3.57 -8.65 6.69
N ASP A 75 -3.00 -7.46 6.88
CA ASP A 75 -1.82 -7.21 7.71
C ASP A 75 -1.81 -5.79 8.28
N ASP A 76 -2.06 -5.67 9.59
CA ASP A 76 -2.03 -4.39 10.32
C ASP A 76 -0.63 -3.99 10.81
N THR A 77 0.38 -4.85 10.63
CA THR A 77 1.78 -4.55 10.98
C THR A 77 2.50 -3.77 9.88
N THR A 78 1.93 -3.76 8.68
CA THR A 78 2.41 -2.98 7.54
C THR A 78 1.58 -1.72 7.36
N THR A 79 2.23 -0.56 7.18
CA THR A 79 1.55 0.70 6.89
C THR A 79 2.12 1.34 5.63
N TYR A 80 1.24 1.68 4.70
CA TYR A 80 1.53 2.56 3.58
C TYR A 80 1.26 4.01 3.99
N TYR A 81 2.32 4.81 3.93
CA TYR A 81 2.28 6.22 4.26
C TYR A 81 1.89 7.04 3.04
N PHE A 82 0.91 7.91 3.25
CA PHE A 82 0.47 8.86 2.26
C PHE A 82 1.53 9.95 2.06
N PHE A 83 1.93 10.21 0.80
CA PHE A 83 2.96 11.22 0.51
C PHE A 83 2.62 12.17 -0.65
N HIS A 84 1.59 11.88 -1.46
CA HIS A 84 1.26 12.70 -2.62
C HIS A 84 -0.23 12.78 -2.91
N ILE A 85 -0.73 13.98 -3.23
CA ILE A 85 -2.02 14.21 -3.87
C ILE A 85 -1.86 15.21 -5.00
N GLY A 86 -2.38 14.86 -6.18
CA GLY A 86 -2.28 15.67 -7.38
C GLY A 86 -3.48 15.51 -8.31
N GLN A 87 -3.55 16.36 -9.32
CA GLN A 87 -4.54 16.32 -10.38
C GLN A 87 -3.83 16.38 -11.74
N GLY A 88 -4.33 15.60 -12.70
CA GLY A 88 -3.86 15.65 -14.09
C GLY A 88 -2.44 15.11 -14.31
N ALA A 89 -1.89 14.42 -13.32
CA ALA A 89 -0.57 13.80 -13.39
C ALA A 89 -0.55 12.49 -12.61
N ILE A 90 0.22 11.54 -13.12
CA ILE A 90 0.50 10.26 -12.47
C ILE A 90 2.01 10.09 -12.29
N GLU A 91 2.35 9.16 -11.42
CA GLU A 91 3.72 8.72 -11.20
C GLU A 91 4.31 8.10 -12.46
N THR A 92 5.57 8.44 -12.74
CA THR A 92 6.35 7.85 -13.81
C THR A 92 6.70 6.39 -13.51
N ASP A 93 6.77 5.58 -14.56
CA ASP A 93 7.20 4.18 -14.50
C ASP A 93 8.68 4.08 -14.07
N ASP A 94 9.47 5.12 -14.33
CA ASP A 94 10.89 5.23 -13.99
C ASP A 94 11.10 5.83 -12.57
N ASN A 95 10.19 5.58 -11.65
CA ASN A 95 10.34 5.97 -10.25
C ASN A 95 11.49 5.16 -9.58
N PRO A 96 12.09 5.66 -8.50
CA PRO A 96 13.36 5.11 -8.00
C PRO A 96 13.12 3.69 -7.48
N GLY A 97 13.98 2.75 -7.85
CA GLY A 97 13.89 1.37 -7.36
C GLY A 97 12.86 0.48 -8.05
N ASN A 98 12.29 0.93 -9.17
CA ASN A 98 11.31 0.17 -9.94
C ASN A 98 11.86 -0.33 -11.30
N ASP A 99 13.19 -0.37 -11.43
CA ASP A 99 13.93 -0.89 -12.59
C ASP A 99 14.15 -2.41 -12.54
N VAL A 100 13.44 -3.11 -11.64
CA VAL A 100 13.57 -4.54 -11.41
C VAL A 100 12.79 -5.33 -12.46
N GLU A 101 13.49 -5.83 -13.48
CA GLU A 101 12.89 -6.53 -14.64
C GLU A 101 11.94 -7.67 -14.29
N PHE A 102 12.18 -8.38 -13.18
CA PHE A 102 11.37 -9.54 -12.77
C PHE A 102 10.14 -9.16 -11.92
N LEU A 103 10.02 -7.92 -11.47
CA LEU A 103 8.88 -7.40 -10.70
C LEU A 103 8.47 -6.03 -11.26
N PRO A 104 7.95 -5.98 -12.51
CA PRO A 104 7.52 -4.73 -13.14
C PRO A 104 6.26 -4.18 -12.46
N PRO A 105 5.92 -2.89 -12.64
CA PRO A 105 4.67 -2.35 -12.12
C PRO A 105 3.46 -3.18 -12.49
N LEU A 106 2.64 -3.50 -11.49
CA LEU A 106 1.36 -4.14 -11.69
C LEU A 106 0.24 -3.11 -11.60
N SER A 107 -0.84 -3.36 -12.33
CA SER A 107 -2.02 -2.51 -12.29
C SER A 107 -3.29 -3.32 -12.21
N THR A 108 -4.27 -2.78 -11.50
CA THR A 108 -5.63 -3.30 -11.46
C THR A 108 -6.63 -2.14 -11.55
N LEU A 109 -7.83 -2.47 -12.01
CA LEU A 109 -8.94 -1.53 -12.11
C LEU A 109 -9.89 -1.76 -10.94
N ILE A 110 -10.30 -0.66 -10.33
CA ILE A 110 -11.25 -0.62 -9.22
C ILE A 110 -12.48 0.17 -9.70
N PRO A 111 -13.70 -0.32 -9.46
CA PRO A 111 -14.92 0.36 -9.91
C PRO A 111 -15.00 1.80 -9.39
N GLY A 112 -15.32 2.77 -10.25
CA GLY A 112 -15.50 4.17 -9.84
C GLY A 112 -16.74 4.43 -8.97
N SER A 113 -17.55 3.39 -8.71
CA SER A 113 -18.62 3.43 -7.71
C SER A 113 -18.10 3.35 -6.27
N GLN A 114 -16.88 2.84 -6.06
CA GLN A 114 -16.23 2.89 -4.76
C GLN A 114 -15.85 4.34 -4.45
N ASP A 115 -16.03 4.72 -3.19
CA ASP A 115 -15.53 6.00 -2.75
C ASP A 115 -13.98 6.01 -2.71
N ARG A 116 -13.43 7.18 -2.42
CA ARG A 116 -11.99 7.39 -2.45
C ARG A 116 -11.28 6.49 -1.44
N GLU A 117 -11.79 6.42 -0.22
CA GLU A 117 -11.20 5.67 0.89
C GLU A 117 -11.28 4.15 0.63
N GLU A 118 -12.41 3.67 0.12
CA GLU A 118 -12.60 2.28 -0.29
C GLU A 118 -11.65 1.87 -1.43
N ALA A 119 -11.48 2.76 -2.42
CA ALA A 119 -10.58 2.51 -3.53
C ALA A 119 -9.11 2.46 -3.06
N VAL A 120 -8.70 3.38 -2.17
CA VAL A 120 -7.37 3.38 -1.55
C VAL A 120 -7.13 2.09 -0.77
N GLN A 121 -8.09 1.67 0.05
CA GLN A 121 -8.00 0.42 0.81
C GLN A 121 -7.87 -0.79 -0.14
N SER A 122 -8.69 -0.85 -1.18
CA SER A 122 -8.63 -1.94 -2.19
C SER A 122 -7.26 -1.98 -2.90
N CYS A 123 -6.65 -0.82 -3.14
CA CYS A 123 -5.32 -0.75 -3.74
C CYS A 123 -4.21 -1.16 -2.77
N ALA A 124 -4.33 -0.80 -1.48
CA ALA A 124 -3.39 -1.26 -0.45
C ALA A 124 -3.43 -2.78 -0.30
N ASP A 125 -4.63 -3.37 -0.26
CA ASP A 125 -4.85 -4.81 -0.18
C ASP A 125 -4.24 -5.51 -1.42
N PHE A 126 -4.55 -5.01 -2.63
CA PHE A 126 -3.99 -5.56 -3.86
C PHE A 126 -2.45 -5.46 -3.90
N SER A 127 -1.88 -4.32 -3.56
CA SER A 127 -0.43 -4.10 -3.58
C SER A 127 0.27 -5.10 -2.66
N TRP A 128 -0.25 -5.26 -1.45
CA TRP A 128 0.30 -6.18 -0.46
C TRP A 128 0.18 -7.64 -0.89
N ASP A 129 -0.97 -8.05 -1.42
CA ASP A 129 -1.19 -9.41 -1.92
C ASP A 129 -0.27 -9.75 -3.10
N GLN A 130 0.17 -8.75 -3.87
CA GLN A 130 1.16 -8.92 -4.93
C GLN A 130 2.62 -8.83 -4.43
N GLY A 131 2.85 -8.45 -3.17
CA GLY A 131 4.17 -8.26 -2.58
C GLY A 131 4.85 -6.95 -2.98
N TYR A 132 4.09 -5.90 -3.32
CA TYR A 132 4.58 -4.57 -3.68
C TYR A 132 4.55 -3.66 -2.46
N PHE A 133 5.48 -2.71 -2.36
CA PHE A 133 5.68 -1.87 -1.15
C PHE A 133 5.30 -0.41 -1.35
N ALA A 134 4.83 -0.06 -2.55
CA ALA A 134 4.25 1.24 -2.83
C ALA A 134 3.18 1.13 -3.89
N PHE A 135 2.32 2.15 -3.95
CA PHE A 135 1.33 2.27 -5.00
C PHE A 135 0.94 3.72 -5.25
N GLN A 136 0.47 3.96 -6.46
CA GLN A 136 -0.38 5.09 -6.77
C GLN A 136 -1.79 4.61 -7.06
N ILE A 137 -2.77 5.44 -6.73
CA ILE A 137 -4.16 5.22 -7.13
C ILE A 137 -4.74 6.51 -7.69
N TYR A 138 -5.38 6.41 -8.86
CA TYR A 138 -5.91 7.58 -9.53
C TYR A 138 -7.23 7.32 -10.26
N TYR A 139 -8.11 8.31 -10.29
CA TYR A 139 -9.43 8.18 -10.92
C TYR A 139 -9.42 8.71 -12.35
N ARG A 140 -9.87 7.88 -13.29
CA ARG A 140 -10.03 8.22 -14.71
C ARG A 140 -11.45 8.65 -15.02
N ARG A 141 -11.60 9.85 -15.59
CA ARG A 141 -12.91 10.40 -15.96
C ARG A 141 -13.54 9.64 -17.12
N SER A 142 -12.74 9.22 -18.08
CA SER A 142 -13.22 8.62 -19.33
C SER A 142 -13.86 7.25 -19.13
N THR A 143 -13.32 6.46 -18.20
CA THR A 143 -13.81 5.11 -17.90
C THR A 143 -14.66 5.02 -16.64
N ASN A 144 -14.71 6.07 -15.81
CA ASN A 144 -15.36 6.05 -14.50
C ASN A 144 -14.81 4.92 -13.61
N GLU A 145 -13.49 4.84 -13.53
CA GLU A 145 -12.76 3.81 -12.78
C GLU A 145 -11.57 4.41 -12.04
N TRP A 146 -11.21 3.77 -10.93
CA TRP A 146 -9.93 3.96 -10.26
C TRP A 146 -8.90 3.00 -10.87
N THR A 147 -7.72 3.50 -11.18
CA THR A 147 -6.57 2.68 -11.55
C THR A 147 -5.63 2.62 -10.36
N CYS A 148 -5.38 1.42 -9.85
CA CYS A 148 -4.35 1.14 -8.86
C CYS A 148 -3.10 0.66 -9.59
N ARG A 149 -1.94 1.23 -9.28
CA ARG A 149 -0.66 0.82 -9.86
C ARG A 149 0.39 0.68 -8.75
N CYS A 150 1.04 -0.46 -8.69
CA CYS A 150 1.90 -0.86 -7.59
C CYS A 150 3.38 -0.87 -8.01
N TYR A 151 4.29 -0.57 -7.08
CA TYR A 151 5.74 -0.52 -7.27
C TYR A 151 6.48 -1.31 -6.18
N ILE A 152 7.56 -2.00 -6.56
CA ILE A 152 8.22 -3.02 -5.73
C ILE A 152 9.38 -2.50 -4.86
N TYR A 153 9.88 -1.27 -5.07
CA TYR A 153 11.01 -0.64 -4.34
C TYR A 153 11.96 -1.65 -3.67
N ALA A 154 12.72 -2.36 -4.50
CA ALA A 154 13.39 -3.59 -4.08
C ALA A 154 14.64 -3.35 -3.21
N PHE A 155 15.19 -2.14 -3.20
CA PHE A 155 16.40 -1.84 -2.45
C PHE A 155 16.16 -0.82 -1.31
N PRO A 156 16.86 -0.99 -0.17
CA PRO A 156 16.83 0.01 0.89
C PRO A 156 17.24 1.39 0.39
N GLY A 157 16.40 2.39 0.64
CA GLY A 157 16.61 3.77 0.19
C GLY A 157 15.86 4.14 -1.09
N ASP A 158 15.26 3.16 -1.78
CA ASP A 158 14.32 3.41 -2.85
C ASP A 158 13.01 3.94 -2.25
N GLN A 159 12.84 5.26 -2.30
CA GLN A 159 11.62 5.93 -1.87
C GLN A 159 11.19 6.90 -2.95
N SER A 160 9.93 6.81 -3.33
CA SER A 160 9.31 7.80 -4.18
C SER A 160 8.86 9.00 -3.37
N ASP A 161 8.73 10.10 -4.08
CA ASP A 161 8.22 11.35 -3.57
C ASP A 161 7.34 12.04 -4.62
N SER A 162 6.77 13.18 -4.25
CA SER A 162 5.88 13.94 -5.12
C SER A 162 6.52 14.39 -6.46
N SER A 163 7.85 14.36 -6.61
CA SER A 163 8.52 14.77 -7.84
C SER A 163 8.40 13.75 -8.99
N TYR A 164 8.09 12.49 -8.66
CA TYR A 164 7.85 11.44 -9.65
C TYR A 164 6.45 11.49 -10.26
N PHE A 165 5.51 12.25 -9.68
CA PHE A 165 4.19 12.54 -10.27
C PHE A 165 4.30 13.62 -11.36
N ASN A 166 4.88 13.24 -12.50
CA ASN A 166 5.23 14.16 -13.58
C ASN A 166 4.72 13.74 -14.97
N VAL A 167 4.08 12.57 -15.09
CA VAL A 167 3.45 12.11 -16.33
C VAL A 167 2.09 12.76 -16.45
N VAL A 168 1.94 13.71 -17.37
CA VAL A 168 0.70 14.47 -17.56
C VAL A 168 -0.37 13.60 -18.21
N ASP A 169 -1.53 13.48 -17.58
CA ASP A 169 -2.71 12.78 -18.09
C ASP A 169 -3.97 13.59 -17.76
N GLU A 170 -4.58 14.22 -18.78
CA GLU A 170 -5.76 15.08 -18.60
C GLU A 170 -7.03 14.30 -18.19
N ASP A 171 -7.02 12.97 -18.36
CA ASP A 171 -8.12 12.10 -17.94
C ASP A 171 -8.13 11.84 -16.44
N VAL A 172 -7.00 12.09 -15.77
CA VAL A 172 -6.84 11.85 -14.34
C VAL A 172 -7.37 13.01 -13.52
N LEU A 173 -8.47 12.76 -12.80
CA LEU A 173 -9.08 13.76 -11.91
C LEU A 173 -8.26 13.98 -10.64
N LEU A 174 -7.91 12.88 -9.97
CA LEU A 174 -7.12 12.88 -8.76
C LEU A 174 -6.21 11.66 -8.77
N ALA A 175 -4.99 11.85 -8.28
CA ALA A 175 -4.01 10.81 -8.04
C ALA A 175 -3.48 10.92 -6.62
N TYR A 176 -3.24 9.76 -5.99
CA TYR A 176 -2.67 9.63 -4.66
C TYR A 176 -1.47 8.70 -4.71
N GLY A 177 -0.43 9.01 -3.92
CA GLY A 177 0.78 8.21 -3.80
C GLY A 177 1.00 7.73 -2.37
N TYR A 178 1.34 6.45 -2.25
CA TYR A 178 1.52 5.72 -1.01
C TYR A 178 2.79 4.87 -1.06
N GLN A 179 3.54 4.81 0.05
CA GLN A 179 4.70 3.92 0.16
C GLN A 179 4.90 3.43 1.59
N GLN A 180 5.42 2.23 1.75
CA GLN A 180 5.88 1.73 3.03
C GLN A 180 7.14 2.51 3.47
N ARG A 181 7.26 2.81 4.78
CA ARG A 181 8.55 3.24 5.32
C ARG A 181 9.41 2.02 5.52
N VAL A 182 10.58 2.00 4.89
CA VAL A 182 11.64 1.07 5.25
C VAL A 182 12.46 1.75 6.35
N GLU A 183 12.41 1.20 7.56
CA GLU A 183 13.29 1.61 8.68
C GLU A 183 14.73 1.13 8.49
#